data_AF-A0A420QWT0-F1
#
_entry.id   AF-A0A420QWT0-F1
#
_cell.length_a   1.000
_cell.length_b   1.000
_cell.length_c   1.000
_cell.angle_alpha   90.00
_cell.angle_beta   90.00
_cell.angle_gamma   90.00
#
_symmetry.space_group_name_H-M   'P 1'
#
loop_
_entity.id
_entity.type
_entity.pdbx_description
1 polymer ?
#
loop_
_entity_poly.entity_id
_entity_poly.type
_entity_poly.pdbx_seq_one_letter_code
_entity_poly.pdbx_strand_id
1 'polypeptide(L)'
;MRDEDPVTFGGKKYLFGNVPALDVLRLGAHEGEACGNQLRLLFSASGDLRNVVQTITQLPPSYEQPIEIIMDDHEFDVVARNVIILLLALTADDQDEAADCILHIWYSSFIRKSHFDKLKQRMRPLIQSVCDKVKDKPAKMIL
;
A
#
# COMPACT_ATOMS: atom_id res chain seq x y z
N MET A 1 -37.64 7.48 -14.92
CA MET A 1 -37.10 7.87 -13.61
C MET A 1 -37.05 6.58 -12.80
N ARG A 2 -35.88 5.92 -12.75
CA ARG A 2 -35.74 4.63 -12.06
C ARG A 2 -35.25 4.93 -10.65
N ASP A 3 -35.94 4.38 -9.66
CA ASP A 3 -35.50 4.34 -8.26
C ASP A 3 -34.10 3.72 -8.22
N GLU A 4 -33.13 4.49 -7.72
CA GLU A 4 -31.81 3.98 -7.35
C GLU A 4 -31.97 3.30 -5.99
N ASP A 5 -31.81 1.98 -5.94
CA ASP A 5 -31.71 1.24 -4.68
C ASP A 5 -30.66 1.90 -3.78
N PRO A 6 -30.89 1.99 -2.46
CA PRO A 6 -29.92 2.59 -1.55
C PRO A 6 -28.59 1.84 -1.66
N VAL A 7 -27.55 2.54 -2.12
CA VAL A 7 -26.19 2.01 -2.19
C VAL A 7 -25.78 1.61 -0.77
N THR A 8 -25.59 0.32 -0.54
CA THR A 8 -25.07 -0.21 0.72
C THR A 8 -23.75 0.48 1.04
N PHE A 9 -23.53 0.85 2.30
CA PHE A 9 -22.27 1.45 2.75
C PHE A 9 -21.09 0.56 2.32
N GLY A 10 -20.15 1.13 1.55
CA GLY A 10 -19.02 0.39 0.94
C GLY A 10 -19.26 -0.16 -0.48
N GLY A 11 -20.50 -0.13 -1.00
CA GLY A 11 -20.85 -0.61 -2.33
C GLY A 11 -20.50 -2.09 -2.56
N LYS A 12 -20.14 -2.44 -3.81
CA LYS A 12 -19.62 -3.77 -4.19
C LYS A 12 -18.08 -3.84 -4.14
N LYS A 13 -17.42 -2.95 -3.40
CA LYS A 13 -15.96 -2.80 -3.43
C LYS A 13 -15.29 -3.70 -2.39
N TYR A 14 -14.21 -4.36 -2.79
CA TYR A 14 -13.36 -5.15 -1.91
C TYR A 14 -12.20 -4.28 -1.40
N LEU A 15 -12.46 -3.52 -0.34
CA LEU A 15 -11.48 -2.56 0.16
C LEU A 15 -10.35 -3.20 0.96
N PHE A 16 -10.52 -4.40 1.50
CA PHE A 16 -9.55 -5.04 2.40
C PHE A 16 -9.28 -6.48 2.00
N GLY A 17 -8.07 -6.95 2.29
CA GLY A 17 -7.78 -8.38 2.27
C GLY A 17 -8.74 -9.14 3.20
N ASN A 18 -9.17 -10.32 2.76
CA ASN A 18 -10.08 -11.20 3.50
C ASN A 18 -9.35 -12.34 4.24
N VAL A 19 -8.02 -12.33 4.24
CA VAL A 19 -7.15 -13.30 4.92
C VAL A 19 -6.36 -12.63 6.04
N PRO A 20 -5.95 -13.36 7.09
CA PRO A 20 -5.03 -12.81 8.08
C PRO A 20 -3.70 -12.37 7.43
N ALA A 21 -2.94 -11.53 8.13
CA ALA A 21 -1.60 -11.18 7.68
C ALA A 21 -0.70 -12.43 7.72
N LEU A 22 -0.10 -12.77 6.58
CA LEU A 22 0.77 -13.93 6.42
C LEU A 22 2.15 -13.48 6.00
N ASP A 23 3.17 -14.09 6.62
CA ASP A 23 4.49 -14.13 6.04
C ASP A 23 4.45 -15.13 4.88
N VAL A 24 4.42 -14.60 3.65
CA VAL A 24 4.30 -15.44 2.45
C VAL A 24 5.62 -16.11 2.09
N LEU A 25 6.74 -15.59 2.58
CA LEU A 25 8.06 -16.15 2.31
C LEU A 25 8.42 -17.24 3.31
N ARG A 26 8.27 -16.97 4.61
CA ARG A 26 8.81 -17.83 5.68
C ARG A 26 10.26 -18.20 5.42
N LEU A 27 11.06 -17.21 5.04
CA LEU A 27 12.37 -17.38 4.40
C LEU A 27 13.27 -18.37 5.15
N GLY A 28 13.37 -18.25 6.48
CA GLY A 28 14.19 -19.13 7.30
C GLY A 28 13.76 -20.61 7.26
N ALA A 29 12.47 -20.89 7.04
CA ALA A 29 11.92 -22.24 6.99
C ALA A 29 11.94 -22.86 5.58
N HIS A 30 12.01 -22.04 4.53
CA HIS A 30 11.93 -22.50 3.14
C HIS A 30 13.30 -22.44 2.44
N GLU A 31 13.91 -21.26 2.32
CA GLU A 31 15.20 -21.02 1.65
C GLU A 31 16.39 -20.99 2.62
N GLY A 32 16.12 -20.86 3.92
CA GLY A 32 17.11 -20.78 4.98
C GLY A 32 17.65 -19.37 5.24
N GLU A 33 18.22 -19.17 6.43
CA GLU A 33 18.73 -17.85 6.89
C GLU A 33 19.93 -17.34 6.07
N ALA A 34 20.57 -18.21 5.29
CA ALA A 34 21.71 -17.91 4.43
C ALA A 34 21.30 -17.58 2.98
N CYS A 35 20.02 -17.29 2.71
CA CYS A 35 19.55 -16.90 1.39
C CYS A 35 20.26 -15.61 0.93
N GLY A 36 21.23 -15.77 0.03
CA GLY A 36 22.05 -14.68 -0.50
C GLY A 36 21.58 -14.12 -1.84
N ASN A 37 20.42 -14.56 -2.34
CA ASN A 37 19.88 -14.10 -3.61
C ASN A 37 18.90 -12.94 -3.40
N GLN A 38 18.83 -12.04 -4.38
CA GLN A 38 17.80 -10.99 -4.41
C GLN A 38 16.41 -11.63 -4.52
N LEU A 39 15.52 -11.27 -3.60
CA LEU A 39 14.12 -11.71 -3.62
C LEU A 39 13.26 -10.80 -4.50
N ARG A 40 12.37 -11.42 -5.28
CA ARG A 40 11.37 -10.73 -6.11
C ARG A 40 9.99 -11.30 -5.80
N LEU A 41 9.13 -10.48 -5.22
CA LEU A 41 7.85 -10.90 -4.68
C LEU A 41 6.70 -10.26 -5.48
N LEU A 42 5.74 -11.08 -5.89
CA LEU A 42 4.50 -10.62 -6.50
C LEU A 42 3.35 -10.83 -5.52
N PHE A 43 2.75 -9.72 -5.05
CA PHE A 43 1.51 -9.73 -4.30
C PHE A 43 0.37 -9.38 -5.26
N SER A 44 -0.11 -10.39 -6.00
CA SER A 44 -1.21 -10.18 -6.93
C SER A 44 -2.55 -10.08 -6.21
N ALA A 45 -3.44 -9.20 -6.69
CA ALA A 45 -4.72 -8.91 -6.04
C ALA A 45 -4.52 -8.65 -4.54
N SER A 46 -3.56 -7.76 -4.25
CA SER A 46 -2.98 -7.60 -2.92
C SER A 46 -4.01 -7.28 -1.84
N GLY A 47 -5.09 -6.57 -2.17
CA GLY A 47 -6.13 -6.11 -1.27
C GLY A 47 -5.63 -5.01 -0.32
N ASP A 48 -4.57 -5.27 0.44
CA ASP A 48 -3.85 -4.28 1.23
C ASP A 48 -2.40 -4.72 1.53
N LEU A 49 -1.69 -3.92 2.31
CA LEU A 49 -0.27 -4.12 2.60
C LEU A 49 -0.01 -5.15 3.71
N ARG A 50 -1.01 -5.88 4.25
CA ARG A 50 -0.82 -6.67 5.49
C ARG A 50 0.18 -7.79 5.29
N ASN A 51 0.10 -8.49 4.16
CA ASN A 51 1.00 -9.59 3.83
C ASN A 51 2.39 -9.06 3.48
N VAL A 52 2.47 -7.88 2.86
CA VAL A 52 3.74 -7.20 2.57
C VAL A 52 4.45 -6.85 3.87
N VAL A 53 3.79 -6.14 4.79
CA VAL A 53 4.34 -5.75 6.08
C VAL A 53 4.73 -6.99 6.90
N GLN A 54 3.84 -7.98 7.00
CA GLN A 54 4.13 -9.22 7.72
C GLN A 54 5.35 -9.95 7.14
N THR A 55 5.43 -10.08 5.81
CA THR A 55 6.56 -10.75 5.16
C THR A 55 7.88 -10.00 5.39
N ILE A 56 7.89 -8.67 5.23
CA ILE A 56 9.10 -7.86 5.39
C ILE A 56 9.59 -7.86 6.85
N THR A 57 8.69 -7.80 7.81
CA THR A 57 9.03 -7.82 9.24
C THR A 57 9.50 -9.18 9.75
N GLN A 58 9.25 -10.27 9.02
CA GLN A 58 9.69 -11.62 9.36
C GLN A 58 10.98 -12.04 8.64
N LEU A 59 11.58 -11.15 7.87
CA LEU A 59 12.86 -11.44 7.25
C LEU A 59 13.94 -11.66 8.31
N PRO A 60 14.82 -12.68 8.13
CA PRO A 60 15.96 -12.87 9.00
C PRO A 60 16.84 -11.61 9.04
N PRO A 61 17.36 -11.20 10.21
CA PRO A 61 18.29 -10.07 10.31
C PRO A 61 19.56 -10.24 9.45
N SER A 62 19.90 -11.47 9.06
CA SER A 62 21.02 -11.80 8.17
C SER A 62 20.74 -11.52 6.69
N TYR A 63 19.50 -11.23 6.30
CA TYR A 63 19.14 -10.98 4.91
C TYR A 63 19.43 -9.51 4.54
N GLU A 64 20.51 -9.30 3.81
CA GLU A 64 20.99 -7.97 3.42
C GLU A 64 20.78 -7.64 1.93
N GLN A 65 20.19 -8.57 1.16
CA GLN A 65 20.00 -8.38 -0.28
C GLN A 65 18.81 -7.45 -0.58
N PRO A 66 18.79 -6.74 -1.72
CA PRO A 66 17.62 -5.97 -2.13
C PRO A 66 16.37 -6.86 -2.26
N ILE A 67 15.21 -6.25 -2.07
CA ILE A 67 13.91 -6.91 -2.29
C ILE A 67 13.15 -6.09 -3.31
N GLU A 68 12.70 -6.76 -4.36
CA GLU A 68 11.78 -6.19 -5.33
C GLU A 68 10.37 -6.68 -5.00
N ILE A 69 9.44 -5.75 -4.84
CA ILE A 69 8.03 -6.06 -4.55
C ILE A 69 7.18 -5.46 -5.65
N ILE A 70 6.41 -6.32 -6.32
CA ILE A 70 5.40 -5.94 -7.30
C ILE A 70 4.04 -6.19 -6.67
N MET A 71 3.17 -5.19 -6.74
CA MET A 71 1.81 -5.27 -6.21
C MET A 71 0.83 -4.78 -7.25
N ASP A 72 -0.30 -5.47 -7.36
CA ASP A 72 -1.46 -5.00 -8.13
C ASP A 72 -2.76 -5.24 -7.37
N ASP A 73 -3.82 -4.60 -7.85
CA ASP A 73 -5.19 -4.86 -7.44
C ASP A 73 -6.15 -4.50 -8.57
N HIS A 74 -7.34 -5.13 -8.57
CA HIS A 74 -8.40 -4.80 -9.51
C HIS A 74 -9.03 -3.44 -9.20
N GLU A 75 -9.14 -3.09 -7.91
CA GLU A 75 -9.75 -1.85 -7.47
C GLU A 75 -8.71 -0.73 -7.38
N PHE A 76 -8.86 0.31 -8.21
CA PHE A 76 -7.95 1.47 -8.20
C PHE A 76 -7.84 2.11 -6.80
N ASP A 77 -8.94 2.19 -6.06
CA ASP A 77 -8.95 2.79 -4.73
C ASP A 77 -8.06 2.02 -3.74
N VAL A 78 -7.95 0.70 -3.90
CA VAL A 78 -7.03 -0.15 -3.12
C VAL A 78 -5.58 0.18 -3.47
N VAL A 79 -5.25 0.23 -4.76
CA VAL A 79 -3.91 0.60 -5.24
C VAL A 79 -3.53 1.99 -4.74
N ALA A 80 -4.43 2.97 -4.89
CA ALA A 80 -4.22 4.33 -4.44
C ALA A 80 -4.00 4.42 -2.93
N ARG A 81 -4.79 3.69 -2.13
CA ARG A 81 -4.60 3.63 -0.67
C ARG A 81 -3.24 3.01 -0.30
N ASN A 82 -2.85 1.92 -0.95
CA ASN A 82 -1.57 1.27 -0.68
C ASN A 82 -0.40 2.21 -1.02
N VAL A 83 -0.46 2.92 -2.15
CA VAL A 83 0.52 3.96 -2.51
C VAL A 83 0.54 5.08 -1.46
N ILE A 84 -0.64 5.51 -0.98
CA ILE A 84 -0.74 6.54 0.05
C ILE A 84 -0.03 6.11 1.35
N ILE A 85 -0.30 4.89 1.82
CA ILE A 85 0.34 4.34 3.02
C ILE A 85 1.86 4.25 2.85
N LEU A 86 2.34 3.77 1.69
CA LEU A 86 3.76 3.67 1.40
C LEU A 86 4.45 5.04 1.39
N LEU A 87 3.84 6.03 0.73
CA LEU A 87 4.39 7.39 0.70
C LEU A 87 4.47 8.00 2.10
N LEU A 88 3.47 7.76 2.96
CA LEU A 88 3.54 8.20 4.36
C LEU A 88 4.69 7.53 5.10
N ALA A 89 4.82 6.21 5.00
CA ALA A 89 5.88 5.47 5.64
C ALA A 89 7.28 5.93 5.20
N LEU A 90 7.42 6.37 3.94
CA LEU A 90 8.69 6.82 3.37
C LEU A 90 9.01 8.29 3.61
N THR A 91 8.02 9.14 3.91
CA THR A 91 8.20 10.60 3.95
C THR A 91 7.81 11.24 5.28
N ALA A 92 7.30 10.46 6.24
CA ALA A 92 7.01 10.97 7.57
C ALA A 92 8.30 11.13 8.37
N ASP A 93 8.43 12.28 9.05
CA ASP A 93 9.58 12.58 9.91
C ASP A 93 9.48 11.87 11.27
N ASP A 94 8.24 11.68 11.74
CA ASP A 94 7.90 11.05 13.01
C ASP A 94 7.21 9.70 12.73
N GLN A 95 7.84 8.62 13.20
CA GLN A 95 7.38 7.25 12.95
C GLN A 95 6.09 6.90 13.70
N ASP A 96 5.89 7.44 14.91
CA ASP A 96 4.70 7.18 15.71
C ASP A 96 3.48 7.90 15.11
N GLU A 97 3.68 9.15 14.68
CA GLU A 97 2.68 9.91 13.95
C GLU A 97 2.33 9.23 12.60
N ALA A 98 3.35 8.72 11.90
CA ALA A 98 3.14 7.99 10.65
C ALA A 98 2.31 6.73 10.89
N ALA A 99 2.64 5.95 11.92
CA ALA A 99 1.92 4.74 12.28
C ALA A 99 0.46 5.04 12.63
N ASP A 100 0.18 6.05 13.44
CA ASP A 100 -1.19 6.48 13.76
C ASP A 100 -1.97 6.89 12.50
N CYS A 101 -1.34 7.68 11.63
CA CYS A 101 -1.96 8.13 10.39
C CYS A 101 -2.24 6.96 9.43
N ILE A 102 -1.28 6.05 9.28
CA ILE A 102 -1.41 4.83 8.47
C ILE A 102 -2.54 3.96 9.01
N LEU A 103 -2.60 3.70 10.32
CA LEU A 103 -3.67 2.91 10.93
C LEU A 103 -5.05 3.52 10.67
N HIS A 104 -5.16 4.85 10.71
CA HIS A 104 -6.40 5.54 10.41
C HIS A 104 -6.81 5.44 8.94
N ILE A 105 -5.87 5.57 8.00
CA ILE A 105 -6.14 5.41 6.56
C ILE A 105 -6.48 3.96 6.23
N TRP A 106 -5.82 3.04 6.92
CA TRP A 106 -5.96 1.63 6.67
C TRP A 106 -7.28 1.10 7.24
N TYR A 107 -7.59 1.30 8.52
CA TYR A 107 -8.67 0.55 9.17
C TYR A 107 -9.86 1.40 9.64
N SER A 108 -9.79 2.73 9.57
CA SER A 108 -10.92 3.57 10.01
C SER A 108 -11.95 3.78 8.91
N SER A 109 -13.23 3.83 9.30
CA SER A 109 -14.32 4.24 8.41
C SER A 109 -14.26 5.73 8.04
N PHE A 110 -13.59 6.55 8.86
CA PHE A 110 -13.41 7.98 8.66
C PHE A 110 -11.99 8.42 8.99
N ILE A 111 -11.45 9.32 8.18
CA ILE A 111 -10.15 9.95 8.42
C ILE A 111 -10.36 11.20 9.29
N ARG A 112 -9.58 11.33 10.36
CA ARG A 112 -9.60 12.53 11.20
C ARG A 112 -9.15 13.74 10.37
N LYS A 113 -9.76 14.90 10.62
CA LYS A 113 -9.40 16.15 9.92
C LYS A 113 -7.89 16.45 9.99
N SER A 114 -7.28 16.28 11.17
CA SER A 114 -5.84 16.44 11.36
C SER A 114 -5.00 15.55 10.45
N HIS A 115 -5.41 14.30 10.24
CA HIS A 115 -4.72 13.36 9.36
C HIS A 115 -4.93 13.75 7.90
N PHE A 116 -6.16 14.10 7.52
CA PHE A 116 -6.45 14.59 6.17
C PHE A 116 -5.64 15.82 5.79
N ASP A 117 -5.52 16.80 6.70
CA ASP A 117 -4.74 18.01 6.48
C ASP A 117 -3.24 17.68 6.28
N LYS A 118 -2.71 16.74 7.07
CA LYS A 118 -1.33 16.22 6.90
C LYS A 118 -1.14 15.53 5.55
N LEU A 119 -2.07 14.68 5.13
CA LEU A 119 -2.03 14.03 3.82
C LEU A 119 -2.01 15.07 2.70
N LYS A 120 -2.89 16.06 2.79
CA LYS A 120 -2.95 17.14 1.80
C LYS A 120 -1.67 17.95 1.74
N GLN A 121 -1.05 18.24 2.88
CA GLN A 121 0.19 19.01 2.93
C GLN A 121 1.39 18.21 2.40
N ARG A 122 1.54 16.95 2.81
CA ARG A 122 2.71 16.12 2.50
C ARG A 122 2.60 15.44 1.14
N MET A 123 1.45 14.85 0.84
CA MET A 123 1.32 13.92 -0.28
C MET A 123 0.88 14.58 -1.57
N ARG A 124 -0.03 15.56 -1.48
CA ARG A 124 -0.55 16.24 -2.67
C ARG A 124 0.58 16.81 -3.53
N PRO A 125 1.64 17.46 -2.98
CA PRO A 125 2.74 17.95 -3.81
C PRO A 125 3.49 16.83 -4.53
N LEU A 126 3.70 15.67 -3.88
CA LEU A 126 4.39 14.52 -4.47
C LEU A 126 3.60 13.95 -5.64
N ILE A 127 2.30 13.74 -5.45
CA ILE A 127 1.39 13.24 -6.50
C ILE A 127 1.28 14.26 -7.63
N GLN A 128 1.09 15.54 -7.30
CA GLN A 128 0.99 16.61 -8.28
C GLN A 128 2.25 16.72 -9.14
N SER A 129 3.43 16.59 -8.55
CA SER A 129 4.71 16.58 -9.27
C SER A 129 4.78 15.46 -10.32
N VAL A 130 4.27 14.27 -10.00
CA VAL A 130 4.19 13.17 -10.97
C VAL A 130 3.15 13.49 -12.05
N CYS A 131 1.95 13.92 -11.67
CA CYS A 131 0.90 14.32 -12.60
C CYS A 131 1.38 15.38 -13.60
N ASP A 132 2.07 16.41 -13.11
CA ASP A 132 2.61 17.50 -13.93
C ASP A 132 3.67 17.00 -14.93
N LYS A 133 4.45 15.97 -14.57
CA LYS A 133 5.46 15.34 -15.44
C LYS A 133 4.86 14.42 -16.51
N VAL A 134 3.65 13.91 -16.31
CA VAL A 134 3.02 12.93 -17.21
C VAL A 134 1.83 13.48 -18.00
N LYS A 135 1.30 14.66 -17.65
CA LYS A 135 0.09 15.24 -18.27
C LYS A 135 0.15 15.39 -19.80
N ASP A 136 1.34 15.64 -20.35
CA ASP A 136 1.54 15.85 -21.79
C ASP A 136 2.03 14.57 -22.51
N LYS A 137 2.20 13.47 -21.77
CA LYS A 137 2.64 12.19 -22.34
C LYS A 137 1.45 11.41 -22.89
N PRO A 138 1.57 10.77 -24.07
CA PRO A 138 0.52 9.90 -24.57
C PRO A 138 0.35 8.70 -23.63
N ALA A 139 -0.89 8.25 -23.43
CA ALA A 139 -1.22 7.16 -22.48
C ALA A 139 -0.38 5.88 -22.68
N LYS A 140 0.04 5.60 -23.93
CA LYS A 140 0.90 4.46 -24.28
C LYS A 140 2.36 4.58 -23.78
N MET A 141 2.77 5.73 -23.23
CA MET A 141 4.11 5.99 -22.70
C MET A 141 4.12 6.25 -21.18
N ILE A 142 3.00 6.02 -20.50
CA ILE A 142 2.88 6.20 -19.04
C ILE A 142 3.26 4.90 -18.29
N LEU A 143 3.50 3.79 -18.99
CA LEU A 143 3.95 2.50 -18.46
C LEU A 143 5.13 1.98 -19.29
#